data_AF-A0A2T1A8U7-F1
#
_entry.id   AF-A0A2T1A8U7-F1
#
_cell.length_a   1.000
_cell.length_b   1.000
_cell.length_c   1.000
_cell.angle_alpha   90.00
_cell.angle_beta   90.00
_cell.angle_gamma   90.00
#
_symmetry.space_group_name_H-M   'P 1'
#
loop_
_entity.id
_entity.type
_entity.pdbx_description
1 polymer ?
#
loop_
_entity_poly.entity_id
_entity_poly.type
_entity_poly.pdbx_seq_one_letter_code
_entity_poly.pdbx_strand_id
1 'polypeptide(L)'
;MQTGVLRVLRATAAWWWRHRELRRTGQTALAQRLERQTVLRDLGYLKQAASLPNAHVICGEGGTFLHLGWTTVSTLAPIDRFPLAALAVARGTPFIDNRPVTDVITFANLPCVARDGSVDPDPCGPGTSVSLTTYIDMVEALGARIANDPRPRQST
;
A
#
# COMPACT_ATOMS: atom_id res chain seq x y z
N MET A 1 -13.11 17.78 2.44
CA MET A 1 -12.71 16.35 2.32
C MET A 1 -11.30 16.01 2.85
N GLN A 2 -10.49 16.95 3.39
CA GLN A 2 -9.12 16.66 3.91
C GLN A 2 -9.01 16.47 5.43
N THR A 3 -10.03 16.84 6.21
CA THR A 3 -10.00 16.79 7.69
C THR A 3 -10.00 15.37 8.25
N GLY A 4 -10.70 14.43 7.60
CA GLY A 4 -10.74 13.02 8.02
C GLY A 4 -9.39 12.33 7.92
N VAL A 5 -8.69 12.49 6.78
CA VAL A 5 -7.34 11.94 6.55
C VAL A 5 -6.35 12.45 7.60
N LEU A 6 -6.30 13.77 7.82
CA LEU A 6 -5.41 14.37 8.80
C LEU A 6 -5.70 13.92 10.23
N ARG A 7 -6.98 13.70 10.57
CA ARG A 7 -7.38 13.20 11.89
C ARG A 7 -6.81 11.80 12.12
N VAL A 8 -6.97 10.89 11.14
CA VAL A 8 -6.44 9.52 11.23
C VAL A 8 -4.93 9.54 11.33
N LEU A 9 -4.23 10.24 10.44
CA LEU A 9 -2.75 10.27 10.47
C LEU A 9 -2.19 10.86 11.77
N ARG A 10 -2.81 11.92 12.32
CA ARG A 10 -2.40 12.49 13.61
C ARG A 10 -2.63 11.52 14.76
N ALA A 11 -3.77 10.83 14.77
CA ALA A 11 -4.07 9.83 15.79
C ALA A 11 -3.06 8.68 15.74
N THR A 12 -2.78 8.14 14.54
CA THR A 12 -1.79 7.08 14.33
C THR A 12 -0.39 7.52 14.77
N ALA A 13 0.05 8.72 14.37
CA ALA A 13 1.35 9.25 14.77
C ALA A 13 1.45 9.40 16.30
N ALA A 14 0.44 9.96 16.96
CA ALA A 14 0.45 10.12 18.42
C ALA A 14 0.42 8.80 19.20
N TRP A 15 -0.09 7.72 18.58
CA TRP A 15 -0.17 6.40 19.20
C TRP A 15 1.15 5.62 19.13
N TRP A 16 2.12 6.08 18.34
CA TRP A 16 3.40 5.41 18.24
C TRP A 16 4.14 5.48 19.58
N TRP A 17 4.61 4.32 20.06
CA TRP A 17 5.12 4.16 21.42
C TRP A 17 6.19 5.18 21.78
N ARG A 18 7.08 5.51 20.83
CA ARG A 18 8.14 6.50 21.01
C ARG A 18 7.60 7.91 21.24
N HIS A 19 6.55 8.33 20.53
CA HIS A 19 5.93 9.64 20.74
C HIS A 19 5.19 9.69 22.08
N ARG A 20 4.51 8.60 22.45
CA ARG A 20 3.86 8.47 23.76
C ARG A 20 4.88 8.57 24.90
N GLU A 21 6.03 7.93 24.77
CA GLU A 21 7.10 7.97 25.75
C GLU A 21 7.72 9.37 25.88
N LEU A 22 7.91 10.07 24.77
CA LEU A 22 8.36 11.47 24.78
C LEU A 22 7.36 12.39 25.50
N ARG A 23 6.05 12.19 25.30
CA ARG A 23 5.03 12.93 26.06
C ARG A 23 5.07 12.59 27.55
N ARG A 24 5.22 11.30 27.89
CA ARG A 24 5.31 10.83 29.29
C ARG A 24 6.49 11.44 30.04
N THR A 25 7.61 11.64 29.35
CA THR A 25 8.84 12.22 29.90
C THR A 25 8.89 13.76 29.81
N GLY A 26 7.79 14.40 29.43
CA GLY A 26 7.68 15.87 29.36
C GLY A 26 8.30 16.50 28.10
N GLN A 27 8.84 15.70 27.17
CA GLN A 27 9.42 16.15 25.90
C GLN A 27 8.35 16.43 24.83
N THR A 28 7.30 17.17 25.20
CA THR A 28 6.11 17.39 24.37
C THR A 28 6.42 18.07 23.04
N ALA A 29 7.34 19.05 23.01
CA ALA A 29 7.72 19.75 21.78
C ALA A 29 8.41 18.81 20.78
N LEU A 30 9.27 17.90 21.26
CA LEU A 30 9.92 16.90 20.41
C LEU A 30 8.90 15.88 19.90
N ALA A 31 7.99 15.40 20.76
CA ALA A 31 6.90 14.52 20.35
C ALA A 31 6.05 15.15 19.23
N GLN A 32 5.61 16.41 19.41
CA GLN A 32 4.83 17.13 18.39
C GLN A 32 5.59 17.31 17.07
N ARG A 33 6.90 17.60 17.12
CA ARG A 33 7.73 17.73 15.92
C ARG A 33 7.82 16.40 15.16
N LEU A 34 8.08 15.30 15.85
CA LEU A 34 8.18 13.97 15.23
C LEU A 34 6.82 13.50 14.69
N GLU A 35 5.74 13.71 15.44
CA GLU A 35 4.37 13.43 14.97
C GLU A 35 4.06 14.20 13.68
N ARG A 36 4.40 15.49 13.62
CA ARG A 36 4.23 16.30 12.41
C ARG A 36 5.07 15.76 11.25
N GLN A 37 6.29 15.32 11.49
CA GLN A 37 7.14 14.72 10.45
C GLN A 37 6.53 13.42 9.91
N THR A 38 6.04 12.54 10.78
CA THR A 38 5.30 11.32 10.41
C THR A 38 4.10 11.65 9.54
N VAL A 39 3.25 12.59 9.99
CA VAL A 39 2.06 12.99 9.24
C VAL A 39 2.43 13.55 7.86
N LEU A 40 3.44 14.40 7.76
CA LEU A 40 3.88 14.99 6.49
C LEU A 40 4.42 13.93 5.52
N ARG A 41 5.21 12.98 6.03
CA ARG A 41 5.70 11.85 5.25
C ARG A 41 4.55 10.99 4.72
N ASP A 42 3.61 10.62 5.59
CA ASP A 42 2.48 9.77 5.25
C ASP A 42 1.52 10.46 4.27
N LEU A 43 1.34 11.79 4.38
CA LEU A 43 0.66 12.59 3.36
C LEU A 43 1.40 12.57 2.01
N GLY A 44 2.74 12.56 2.03
CA GLY A 44 3.57 12.38 0.84
C GLY A 44 3.29 11.05 0.16
N TYR A 45 3.24 9.95 0.92
CA TYR A 45 2.87 8.64 0.39
C TYR A 45 1.46 8.60 -0.17
N LEU A 46 0.47 9.21 0.49
CA LEU A 46 -0.89 9.29 -0.03
C LEU A 46 -1.01 10.15 -1.30
N LYS A 47 -0.11 11.12 -1.51
CA LYS A 47 -0.03 11.87 -2.77
C LYS A 47 0.56 11.00 -3.87
N GLN A 48 1.67 10.31 -3.59
CA GLN A 48 2.28 9.38 -4.54
C GLN A 48 1.31 8.27 -4.97
N ALA A 49 0.58 7.69 -4.00
CA ALA A 49 -0.40 6.64 -4.27
C ALA A 49 -1.54 7.09 -5.20
N ALA A 50 -1.84 8.39 -5.21
CA ALA A 50 -2.88 8.96 -6.06
C ALA A 50 -2.36 9.41 -7.44
N SER A 51 -1.03 9.56 -7.60
CA SER A 51 -0.43 10.04 -8.85
C SER A 51 0.22 8.93 -9.68
N LEU A 52 0.67 7.86 -9.03
CA LEU A 52 1.41 6.79 -9.69
C LEU A 52 0.45 5.73 -10.26
N PRO A 53 0.51 5.43 -11.57
CA PRO A 53 -0.40 4.46 -12.20
C PRO A 53 -0.14 3.01 -11.76
N ASN A 54 1.04 2.73 -11.21
CA ASN A 54 1.45 1.43 -10.68
C ASN A 54 1.34 1.34 -9.15
N ALA A 55 0.81 2.37 -8.48
CA ALA A 55 0.59 2.30 -7.03
C ALA A 55 -0.54 1.33 -6.71
N HIS A 56 -0.31 0.45 -5.74
CA HIS A 56 -1.28 -0.55 -5.32
C HIS A 56 -1.00 -1.00 -3.88
N VAL A 57 -2.00 -1.60 -3.26
CA VAL A 57 -1.90 -2.23 -1.94
C VAL A 57 -2.11 -3.73 -2.07
N ILE A 58 -1.22 -4.53 -1.48
CA ILE A 58 -1.39 -5.99 -1.36
C ILE A 58 -1.56 -6.32 0.12
N CYS A 59 -2.56 -7.13 0.47
CA CYS A 59 -2.75 -7.67 1.82
C CYS A 59 -2.90 -9.18 1.79
N GLY A 60 -2.05 -9.85 2.56
CA GLY A 60 -2.02 -11.31 2.72
C GLY A 60 -1.64 -11.75 4.12
N GLU A 61 -1.36 -13.04 4.26
CA GLU A 61 -0.86 -13.63 5.51
C GLU A 61 0.46 -12.99 5.97
N GLY A 62 1.30 -12.55 5.03
CA GLY A 62 2.56 -11.84 5.33
C GLY A 62 2.39 -10.39 5.79
N GLY A 63 1.16 -9.86 5.82
CA GLY A 63 0.85 -8.48 6.17
C GLY A 63 0.40 -7.64 4.98
N THR A 64 0.52 -6.33 5.13
CA THR A 64 0.02 -5.34 4.17
C THR A 64 1.15 -4.49 3.61
N PHE A 65 1.20 -4.35 2.30
CA PHE A 65 2.24 -3.66 1.54
C PHE A 65 1.59 -2.59 0.66
N LEU A 66 2.03 -1.33 0.82
CA LEU A 66 1.67 -0.22 -0.07
C LEU A 66 2.86 0.03 -1.00
N HIS A 67 2.67 -0.27 -2.29
CA HIS A 67 3.66 -0.08 -3.35
C HIS A 67 3.45 1.28 -4.02
N LEU A 68 4.54 2.04 -4.14
CA LEU A 68 4.60 3.41 -4.67
C LEU A 68 5.76 3.52 -5.68
N GLY A 69 5.79 2.61 -6.65
CA GLY A 69 6.89 2.47 -7.61
C GLY A 69 8.19 2.01 -6.93
N TRP A 70 9.13 2.93 -6.74
CA TRP A 70 10.43 2.64 -6.11
C TRP A 70 10.37 2.51 -4.59
N THR A 71 9.27 2.92 -3.96
CA THR A 71 9.09 2.83 -2.51
C THR A 71 8.03 1.79 -2.17
N THR A 72 8.30 0.95 -1.18
CA THR A 72 7.29 0.09 -0.56
C THR A 72 7.22 0.43 0.92
N VAL A 73 6.01 0.68 1.42
CA VAL A 73 5.73 0.88 2.85
C VAL A 73 4.91 -0.30 3.33
N SER A 74 5.41 -1.04 4.31
CA SER A 74 4.77 -2.28 4.74
C SER A 74 4.63 -2.40 6.25
N THR A 75 3.75 -3.29 6.67
CA THR A 75 3.58 -3.76 8.03
C THR A 75 3.19 -5.23 8.01
N LEU A 76 3.57 -5.97 9.05
CA LEU A 76 3.16 -7.37 9.24
C LEU A 76 1.68 -7.48 9.67
N ALA A 77 1.00 -6.35 9.86
CA ALA A 77 -0.40 -6.33 10.26
C ALA A 77 -1.35 -6.33 9.04
N PRO A 78 -2.58 -6.83 9.20
CA PRO A 78 -3.64 -6.67 8.20
C PRO A 78 -4.01 -5.20 7.96
N ILE A 79 -4.75 -4.93 6.88
CA ILE A 79 -5.02 -3.56 6.40
C ILE A 79 -5.80 -2.70 7.41
N ASP A 80 -6.69 -3.28 8.21
CA ASP A 80 -7.43 -2.58 9.28
C ASP A 80 -6.50 -2.02 10.37
N ARG A 81 -5.30 -2.57 10.50
CA ARG A 81 -4.24 -2.10 11.40
C ARG A 81 -3.15 -1.31 10.69
N PHE A 82 -3.33 -1.00 9.40
CA PHE A 82 -2.45 -0.15 8.63
C PHE A 82 -3.17 1.09 8.10
N PRO A 83 -3.35 2.14 8.93
CA PRO A 83 -4.15 3.31 8.58
C PRO A 83 -3.72 4.00 7.28
N LEU A 84 -2.42 4.02 6.96
CA LEU A 84 -1.91 4.59 5.72
C LEU A 84 -2.42 3.84 4.48
N ALA A 85 -2.31 2.50 4.46
CA ALA A 85 -2.81 1.68 3.36
C ALA A 85 -4.34 1.75 3.26
N ALA A 86 -5.05 1.68 4.40
CA ALA A 86 -6.50 1.82 4.42
C ALA A 86 -6.96 3.17 3.82
N LEU A 87 -6.25 4.26 4.14
CA LEU A 87 -6.51 5.58 3.56
C LEU A 87 -6.19 5.66 2.07
N ALA A 88 -5.15 4.96 1.59
CA ALA A 88 -4.83 4.89 0.17
C ALA A 88 -5.95 4.17 -0.60
N VAL A 89 -6.39 2.99 -0.12
CA VAL A 89 -7.50 2.23 -0.70
C VAL A 89 -8.80 3.02 -0.66
N ALA A 90 -9.13 3.67 0.45
CA ALA A 90 -10.32 4.52 0.55
C ALA A 90 -10.30 5.71 -0.43
N ARG A 91 -9.14 6.06 -1.00
CA ARG A 91 -8.96 7.11 -2.00
C ARG A 91 -8.80 6.59 -3.43
N GLY A 92 -9.04 5.30 -3.65
CA GLY A 92 -9.06 4.70 -4.98
C GLY A 92 -7.78 4.00 -5.40
N THR A 93 -6.77 3.87 -4.52
CA THR A 93 -5.61 3.03 -4.83
C THR A 93 -6.07 1.56 -4.97
N PRO A 94 -5.68 0.86 -6.05
CA PRO A 94 -5.95 -0.56 -6.25
C PRO A 94 -5.57 -1.39 -5.03
N PHE A 95 -6.45 -2.30 -4.63
CA PHE A 95 -6.25 -3.20 -3.51
C PHE A 95 -6.38 -4.65 -3.96
N ILE A 96 -5.35 -5.44 -3.65
CA ILE A 96 -5.23 -6.87 -3.96
C ILE A 96 -5.24 -7.62 -2.62
N ASP A 97 -6.35 -8.30 -2.34
CA ASP A 97 -6.46 -9.21 -1.21
C ASP A 97 -6.09 -10.62 -1.66
N ASN A 98 -4.89 -11.06 -1.31
CA ASN A 98 -4.37 -12.38 -1.69
C ASN A 98 -4.53 -13.42 -0.58
N ARG A 99 -5.22 -13.10 0.54
CA ARG A 99 -5.56 -14.10 1.59
C ARG A 99 -6.31 -15.33 1.05
N PRO A 100 -7.17 -15.23 0.01
CA PRO A 100 -7.82 -16.41 -0.55
C PRO A 100 -6.92 -17.26 -1.47
N VAL A 101 -5.72 -16.78 -1.84
CA VAL A 101 -4.81 -17.49 -2.75
C VAL A 101 -4.22 -18.71 -2.04
N THR A 102 -4.50 -19.90 -2.56
CA THR A 102 -3.99 -21.16 -1.99
C THR A 102 -2.66 -21.58 -2.60
N ASP A 103 -2.42 -21.27 -3.87
CA ASP A 103 -1.16 -21.58 -4.55
C ASP A 103 -0.11 -20.48 -4.32
N VAL A 104 0.44 -20.49 -3.11
CA VAL A 104 1.41 -19.48 -2.65
C VAL A 104 2.74 -19.58 -3.41
N ILE A 105 3.11 -20.76 -3.89
CA ILE A 105 4.35 -20.95 -4.66
C ILE A 105 4.22 -20.29 -6.01
N THR A 106 3.12 -20.52 -6.74
CA THR A 106 2.88 -19.84 -8.01
C THR A 106 2.78 -18.33 -7.82
N PHE A 107 2.08 -17.88 -6.77
CA PHE A 107 2.00 -16.45 -6.43
C PHE A 107 3.39 -15.82 -6.19
N ALA A 108 4.26 -16.48 -5.43
CA ALA A 108 5.60 -15.99 -5.12
C ALA A 108 6.52 -15.93 -6.35
N ASN A 109 6.22 -16.70 -7.39
CA ASN A 109 6.96 -16.73 -8.64
C ASN A 109 6.38 -15.80 -9.73
N LEU A 110 5.32 -15.04 -9.42
CA LEU A 110 4.78 -14.05 -10.35
C LEU A 110 5.80 -12.92 -10.62
N PRO A 111 5.75 -12.31 -11.83
CA PRO A 111 6.55 -11.14 -12.14
C PRO A 111 6.22 -9.97 -11.20
N CYS A 112 7.17 -9.06 -11.02
CA CYS A 112 6.94 -7.82 -10.27
C CYS A 112 6.08 -6.84 -11.08
N VAL A 113 5.38 -5.93 -10.39
CA VAL A 113 4.83 -4.76 -11.07
C VAL A 113 5.96 -3.80 -11.46
N ALA A 114 5.95 -3.35 -12.71
CA ALA A 114 6.88 -2.36 -13.25
C ALA A 114 6.94 -1.09 -12.37
N ARG A 115 8.14 -0.65 -12.00
CA ARG A 115 8.34 0.46 -11.03
C ARG A 115 8.12 1.84 -11.63
N ASP A 116 8.37 2.00 -12.91
CA ASP A 116 8.28 3.26 -13.69
C ASP A 116 7.37 3.11 -14.93
N GLY A 117 6.72 1.96 -15.09
CA GLY A 117 5.93 1.63 -16.27
C GLY A 117 6.72 0.96 -17.40
N SER A 118 8.03 0.76 -17.25
CA SER A 118 8.82 -0.08 -18.15
C SER A 118 8.42 -1.55 -17.95
N VAL A 119 7.91 -2.18 -18.99
CA VAL A 119 7.51 -3.59 -19.00
C VAL A 119 8.56 -4.41 -19.75
N ASP A 120 8.90 -5.58 -19.23
CA ASP A 120 9.82 -6.48 -19.93
C ASP A 120 9.13 -7.09 -21.16
N PRO A 121 9.81 -7.15 -22.32
CA PRO A 121 9.22 -7.64 -23.56
C PRO A 121 8.89 -9.14 -23.55
N ASP A 122 9.45 -9.90 -22.60
CA ASP A 122 9.17 -11.34 -22.41
C ASP A 122 9.09 -11.67 -20.90
N PRO A 123 7.91 -11.53 -20.26
CA PRO A 123 7.76 -11.65 -18.83
C PRO A 123 7.62 -13.13 -18.40
N CYS A 124 8.68 -13.90 -18.56
CA CYS A 124 8.76 -15.27 -18.05
C CYS A 124 9.89 -15.40 -17.01
N GLY A 125 9.54 -15.35 -15.72
CA GLY A 125 10.42 -15.74 -14.63
C GLY A 125 10.69 -14.67 -13.56
N PRO A 126 11.33 -15.05 -12.45
CA PRO A 126 11.67 -14.16 -11.35
C PRO A 126 12.60 -13.04 -11.83
N GLY A 127 12.22 -11.79 -11.56
CA GLY A 127 12.96 -10.59 -11.97
C GLY A 127 12.38 -9.86 -13.18
N THR A 128 11.37 -10.42 -13.84
CA THR A 128 10.62 -9.73 -14.90
C THR A 128 9.55 -8.80 -14.32
N SER A 129 9.20 -7.77 -15.09
CA SER A 129 8.28 -6.71 -14.72
C SER A 129 7.11 -6.60 -15.69
N VAL A 130 5.90 -6.53 -15.15
CA VAL A 130 4.64 -6.41 -15.90
C VAL A 130 3.86 -5.17 -15.49
N SER A 131 2.90 -4.77 -16.33
CA SER A 131 1.96 -3.70 -15.95
C SER A 131 1.13 -4.09 -14.73
N LEU A 132 0.61 -3.10 -13.99
CA LEU A 132 -0.25 -3.36 -12.82
C LEU A 132 -1.52 -4.13 -13.23
N THR A 133 -2.13 -3.81 -14.37
CA THR A 133 -3.34 -4.51 -14.84
C THR A 133 -3.03 -5.96 -15.20
N THR A 134 -1.89 -6.23 -15.84
CA THR A 134 -1.44 -7.60 -16.14
C THR A 134 -1.17 -8.38 -14.86
N TYR A 135 -0.53 -7.76 -13.87
CA TYR A 135 -0.31 -8.39 -12.57
C TYR A 135 -1.64 -8.71 -11.88
N ILE A 136 -2.62 -7.79 -11.95
CA ILE A 136 -3.97 -7.99 -11.42
C ILE A 136 -4.65 -9.21 -12.07
N ASP A 137 -4.57 -9.36 -13.39
CA ASP A 137 -5.11 -10.53 -14.10
C ASP A 137 -4.49 -11.84 -13.57
N MET A 138 -3.17 -11.85 -13.36
CA MET A 138 -2.44 -13.02 -12.87
C MET A 138 -2.83 -13.39 -11.44
N VAL A 139 -2.89 -12.43 -10.52
CA VAL A 139 -3.23 -12.72 -9.11
C VAL A 139 -4.72 -13.06 -8.95
N GLU A 140 -5.61 -12.47 -9.76
CA GLU A 140 -7.03 -12.80 -9.78
C GLU A 140 -7.26 -14.23 -10.28
N ALA A 141 -6.51 -14.68 -11.30
CA ALA A 141 -6.54 -16.08 -11.76
C ALA A 141 -6.10 -17.08 -10.66
N LEU A 142 -5.28 -16.64 -9.70
CA LEU A 142 -4.91 -17.42 -8.52
C LEU A 142 -5.90 -17.30 -7.34
N GLY A 143 -6.99 -16.56 -7.52
CA GLY A 143 -8.06 -16.39 -6.53
C GLY A 143 -7.97 -15.13 -5.67
N ALA A 144 -7.07 -14.18 -5.97
CA ALA A 144 -7.04 -12.91 -5.27
C ALA A 144 -8.32 -12.09 -5.53
N ARG A 145 -8.71 -11.27 -4.56
CA ARG A 145 -9.86 -10.35 -4.68
C ARG A 145 -9.37 -8.94 -4.92
N ILE A 146 -9.98 -8.26 -5.88
CA ILE A 146 -9.57 -6.92 -6.30
C ILE A 146 -10.61 -5.89 -5.87
N ALA A 147 -10.16 -4.79 -5.27
CA ALA A 147 -10.97 -3.59 -5.06
C ALA A 147 -10.28 -2.38 -5.67
N ASN A 148 -11.08 -1.37 -6.08
CA ASN A 148 -10.62 -0.25 -6.91
C ASN A 148 -9.88 -0.73 -8.16
N ASP A 149 -10.47 -1.67 -8.87
CA ASP A 149 -9.88 -2.25 -10.07
C ASP A 149 -9.59 -1.15 -11.11
N PRO A 150 -8.31 -0.95 -11.51
CA PRO A 150 -7.93 0.06 -12.49
C PRO A 150 -8.21 -0.37 -13.94
N ARG A 151 -8.57 -1.64 -14.18
CA ARG A 151 -8.95 -2.12 -15.51
C ARG A 151 -10.23 -1.42 -15.98
N PRO A 152 -10.37 -1.13 -17.29
CA PRO A 152 -11.63 -0.65 -17.83
C PRO A 152 -12.76 -1.61 -17.44
N ARG A 153 -13.89 -1.09 -16.94
CA ARG A 153 -15.06 -1.92 -16.72
C ARG A 153 -15.41 -2.60 -18.04
N GLN A 154 -15.39 -3.92 -18.08
CA GLN A 154 -15.92 -4.65 -19.22
C GLN A 154 -17.42 -4.34 -19.26
N SER A 155 -17.83 -3.50 -20.21
CA SER A 155 -19.24 -3.33 -20.53
C SER A 155 -19.78 -4.70 -20.93
N THR A 156 -20.68 -5.22 -20.11
CA THR A 156 -21.41 -6.46 -20.37
C THR A 156 -22.47 -6.24 -21.43
#